data_AF-A0A7J4S8C9-F1
#
_entry.id   AF-A0A7J4S8C9-F1
#
_cell.length_a   1.000
_cell.length_b   1.000
_cell.length_c   1.000
_cell.angle_alpha   90.00
_cell.angle_beta   90.00
_cell.angle_gamma   90.00
#
_symmetry.space_group_name_H-M   'P 1'
#
loop_
_entity.id
_entity.type
_entity.pdbx_description
1 polymer ?
#
loop_
_entity_poly.entity_id
_entity_poly.type
_entity_poly.pdbx_seq_one_letter_code
_entity_poly.pdbx_strand_id
1 'polypeptide(L)'
;MGSFPPRERFEAAVAEGNALLTRYGYPQRGTAEELSAWLHTDTPYPNPDPADLLGVPFLVVHEIVEIDETKRRGLRITQDVIVRNMEIINDAHLTAAEIELRIAAAERKLPYVASRFADLESWCEDPLLTEDQKARYESFRERVSGWLRKSAEEVTEEL
;
A
#
# COMPACT_ATOMS: atom_id res chain seq x y z
N MET A 1 7.74 -20.99 11.47
CA MET A 1 7.68 -19.55 11.77
C MET A 1 9.08 -19.00 11.60
N GLY A 2 9.29 -18.16 10.60
CA GLY A 2 10.56 -17.45 10.44
C GLY A 2 10.79 -16.50 11.61
N SER A 3 12.05 -16.19 11.89
CA SER A 3 12.37 -15.09 12.81
C SER A 3 11.85 -13.78 12.21
N PHE A 4 11.28 -12.91 13.04
CA PHE A 4 10.99 -11.54 12.62
C PHE A 4 12.29 -10.89 12.07
N PRO A 5 12.23 -10.12 10.96
CA PRO A 5 13.43 -9.58 10.34
C PRO A 5 14.20 -8.65 11.29
N PRO A 6 15.54 -8.61 11.21
CA PRO A 6 16.34 -7.71 12.02
C PRO A 6 16.12 -6.25 11.58
N ARG A 7 16.41 -5.30 12.48
CA ARG A 7 16.17 -3.86 12.30
C ARG A 7 16.79 -3.31 11.01
N GLU A 8 17.97 -3.77 10.63
CA GLU A 8 18.70 -3.31 9.45
C GLU A 8 17.92 -3.61 8.15
N ARG A 9 17.09 -4.67 8.14
CA ARG A 9 16.21 -4.97 7.00
C ARG A 9 15.09 -3.94 6.87
N PHE A 10 14.51 -3.50 7.98
CA PHE A 10 13.52 -2.42 7.99
C PHE A 10 14.13 -1.10 7.57
N GLU A 11 15.32 -0.76 8.08
CA GLU A 11 16.02 0.48 7.71
C GLU A 11 16.33 0.53 6.21
N ALA A 12 16.84 -0.55 5.64
CA ALA A 12 17.11 -0.64 4.21
C ALA A 12 15.83 -0.52 3.37
N ALA A 13 14.77 -1.26 3.74
CA ALA A 13 13.50 -1.25 3.03
C ALA A 13 12.82 0.13 3.07
N VAL A 14 12.76 0.77 4.25
CA VAL A 14 12.17 2.11 4.39
C VAL A 14 12.99 3.17 3.65
N ALA A 15 14.33 3.05 3.64
CA ALA A 15 15.18 3.93 2.85
C ALA A 15 14.91 3.79 1.34
N GLU A 16 14.76 2.56 0.85
CA GLU A 16 14.41 2.28 -0.55
C GLU A 16 13.01 2.80 -0.91
N GLY A 17 12.00 2.53 -0.08
CA GLY A 17 10.64 3.04 -0.26
C GLY A 17 10.59 4.57 -0.28
N ASN A 18 11.33 5.23 0.60
CA ASN A 18 11.46 6.69 0.61
C ASN A 18 12.19 7.25 -0.61
N ALA A 19 13.18 6.54 -1.13
CA ALA A 19 13.84 6.91 -2.38
C ALA A 19 12.88 6.80 -3.57
N LEU A 20 12.01 5.77 -3.60
CA LEU A 20 10.95 5.65 -4.61
C LEU A 20 9.93 6.78 -4.51
N LEU A 21 9.41 7.07 -3.31
CA LEU A 21 8.50 8.20 -3.10
C LEU A 21 9.10 9.51 -3.63
N THR A 22 10.36 9.80 -3.26
CA THR A 22 11.08 11.00 -3.68
C THR A 22 11.23 11.07 -5.20
N ARG A 23 11.60 9.96 -5.85
CA ARG A 23 11.76 9.88 -7.31
C ARG A 23 10.48 10.29 -8.07
N TYR A 24 9.32 9.99 -7.50
CA TYR A 24 8.02 10.29 -8.09
C TYR A 24 7.35 11.56 -7.51
N GLY A 25 8.12 12.40 -6.83
CA GLY A 25 7.66 13.72 -6.36
C GLY A 25 6.82 13.68 -5.09
N TYR A 26 6.80 12.55 -4.36
CA TYR A 26 6.17 12.45 -3.06
C TYR A 26 7.20 12.74 -1.94
N PRO A 27 6.76 13.33 -0.80
CA PRO A 27 7.64 13.48 0.35
C PRO A 27 8.01 12.12 0.94
N GLN A 28 9.16 12.08 1.62
CA GLN A 28 9.52 10.94 2.45
C GLN A 28 8.54 10.78 3.63
N ARG A 29 8.32 9.54 4.05
CA ARG A 29 7.33 9.10 5.03
C ARG A 29 7.85 7.89 5.81
N GLY A 30 7.35 7.73 7.04
CA GLY A 30 7.61 6.55 7.86
C GLY A 30 9.06 6.46 8.38
N THR A 31 9.26 5.59 9.38
CA THR A 31 10.59 5.13 9.82
C THR A 31 10.61 3.61 9.94
N ALA A 32 11.80 3.02 10.13
CA ALA A 32 11.96 1.59 10.38
C ALA A 32 11.23 1.16 11.67
N GLU A 33 11.29 1.98 12.73
CA GLU A 33 10.58 1.74 13.99
C GLU A 33 9.06 1.79 13.79
N GLU A 34 8.57 2.74 13.00
CA GLU A 34 7.14 2.87 12.74
C GLU A 34 6.63 1.69 11.89
N LEU A 35 7.35 1.30 10.84
CA LEU A 35 6.98 0.12 10.04
C LEU A 35 7.03 -1.15 10.88
N SER A 36 8.06 -1.32 11.70
CA SER A 36 8.15 -2.47 12.61
C SER A 36 6.98 -2.50 13.61
N ALA A 37 6.62 -1.36 14.19
CA ALA A 37 5.47 -1.27 15.11
C ALA A 37 4.14 -1.53 14.38
N TRP A 38 3.98 -1.02 13.17
CA TRP A 38 2.79 -1.19 12.34
C TRP A 38 2.50 -2.66 12.02
N LEU A 39 3.53 -3.44 11.66
CA LEU A 39 3.37 -4.88 11.38
C LEU A 39 3.02 -5.72 12.62
N HIS A 40 3.05 -5.14 13.82
CA HIS A 40 2.57 -5.77 15.06
C HIS A 40 1.17 -5.32 15.48
N THR A 41 0.50 -4.49 14.67
CA THR A 41 -0.86 -4.05 14.98
C THR A 41 -1.88 -5.16 14.75
N ASP A 42 -2.91 -5.17 15.58
CA ASP A 42 -4.06 -6.05 15.47
C ASP A 42 -4.91 -5.58 14.29
N THR A 43 -5.20 -6.49 13.37
CA THR A 43 -6.02 -6.24 12.17
C THR A 43 -7.02 -7.40 12.00
N PRO A 44 -8.22 -7.15 11.43
CA PRO A 44 -9.15 -8.23 11.10
C PRO A 44 -8.69 -9.08 9.90
N TYR A 45 -7.65 -8.65 9.19
CA TYR A 45 -7.14 -9.30 7.98
C TYR A 45 -5.87 -10.13 8.24
N PRO A 46 -5.51 -11.07 7.35
CA PRO A 46 -4.22 -11.73 7.42
C PRO A 46 -3.07 -10.74 7.28
N ASN A 47 -2.14 -10.73 8.24
CA ASN A 47 -0.90 -9.98 8.09
C ASN A 47 0.04 -10.69 7.11
N PRO A 48 0.68 -9.96 6.18
CA PRO A 48 1.73 -10.53 5.34
C PRO A 48 2.94 -10.94 6.19
N ASP A 49 3.72 -11.92 5.72
CA ASP A 49 5.00 -12.22 6.36
C ASP A 49 5.92 -10.99 6.21
N PRO A 50 6.50 -10.47 7.32
CA PRO A 50 7.34 -9.29 7.25
C PRO A 50 8.55 -9.44 6.31
N ALA A 51 9.14 -10.63 6.18
CA ALA A 51 10.27 -10.82 5.29
C ALA A 51 9.86 -10.71 3.81
N ASP A 52 8.68 -11.23 3.47
CA ASP A 52 8.12 -11.14 2.13
C ASP A 52 7.75 -9.68 1.79
N LEU A 53 7.11 -8.97 2.73
CA LEU A 53 6.74 -7.56 2.56
C LEU A 53 7.97 -6.67 2.34
N LEU A 54 9.00 -6.81 3.17
CA LEU A 54 10.22 -6.00 3.06
C LEU A 54 11.00 -6.30 1.76
N GLY A 55 10.76 -7.43 1.11
CA GLY A 55 11.33 -7.79 -0.19
C GLY A 55 10.65 -7.12 -1.39
N VAL A 56 9.53 -6.42 -1.18
CA VAL A 56 8.73 -5.79 -2.24
C VAL A 56 8.64 -4.28 -1.99
N PRO A 57 9.47 -3.45 -2.66
CA PRO A 57 9.55 -2.02 -2.38
C PRO A 57 8.21 -1.26 -2.50
N PHE A 58 7.31 -1.70 -3.37
CA PHE A 58 5.98 -1.09 -3.52
C PHE A 58 5.07 -1.37 -2.31
N LEU A 59 5.12 -2.56 -1.73
CA LEU A 59 4.42 -2.85 -0.47
C LEU A 59 5.01 -2.05 0.69
N VAL A 60 6.33 -1.85 0.71
CA VAL A 60 6.94 -0.96 1.71
C VAL A 60 6.45 0.48 1.55
N VAL A 61 6.36 0.98 0.31
CA VAL A 61 5.77 2.29 0.01
C VAL A 61 4.32 2.37 0.50
N HIS A 62 3.53 1.32 0.28
CA HIS A 62 2.16 1.24 0.77
C HIS A 62 2.10 1.46 2.29
N GLU A 63 2.79 0.61 3.05
CA GLU A 63 2.75 0.66 4.52
C GLU A 63 3.21 2.01 5.07
N ILE A 64 4.34 2.57 4.58
CA ILE A 64 4.85 3.84 5.11
C ILE A 64 3.96 5.04 4.77
N VAL A 65 3.22 4.97 3.65
CA VAL A 65 2.21 5.98 3.31
C VAL A 65 1.00 5.83 4.23
N GLU A 66 0.52 4.60 4.45
CA GLU A 66 -0.64 4.34 5.32
C GLU A 66 -0.37 4.77 6.76
N ILE A 67 0.82 4.47 7.29
CA ILE A 67 1.30 4.94 8.60
C ILE A 67 1.28 6.47 8.68
N ASP A 68 1.81 7.16 7.67
CA ASP A 68 1.85 8.62 7.65
C ASP A 68 0.45 9.24 7.55
N GLU A 69 -0.43 8.69 6.70
CA GLU A 69 -1.81 9.15 6.56
C GLU A 69 -2.64 8.89 7.83
N THR A 70 -2.38 7.79 8.54
CA THR A 70 -2.93 7.47 9.85
C THR A 70 -2.52 8.53 10.89
N LYS A 71 -1.22 8.86 10.95
CA LYS A 71 -0.70 9.90 11.86
C LYS A 71 -1.24 11.29 11.53
N ARG A 72 -1.36 11.64 10.24
CA ARG A 72 -1.92 12.94 9.80
C ARG A 72 -3.37 13.14 10.22
N ARG A 73 -4.11 12.05 10.43
CA ARG A 73 -5.48 12.05 10.96
C ARG A 73 -5.53 12.08 12.49
N GLY A 74 -4.38 12.29 13.15
CA GLY A 74 -4.27 12.47 14.59
C GLY A 74 -4.15 11.18 15.39
N LEU A 75 -3.98 10.03 14.72
CA LEU A 75 -3.84 8.74 15.39
C LEU A 75 -2.37 8.48 15.75
N ARG A 76 -2.16 7.75 16.86
CA ARG A 76 -0.85 7.22 17.25
C ARG A 76 -0.82 5.74 16.90
N ILE A 77 0.34 5.23 16.51
CA ILE A 77 0.52 3.80 16.24
C ILE A 77 0.56 3.05 17.57
N THR A 78 -0.60 2.51 17.96
CA THR A 78 -0.76 1.57 19.08
C THR A 78 -1.14 0.22 18.51
N GLN A 79 -0.95 -0.86 19.28
CA GLN A 79 -1.26 -2.22 18.82
C GLN A 79 -2.69 -2.36 18.28
N ASP A 80 -3.66 -1.66 18.87
CA ASP A 80 -5.08 -1.72 18.52
C ASP A 80 -5.55 -0.60 17.57
N VAL A 81 -4.63 0.18 17.00
CA VAL A 81 -4.99 1.38 16.21
C VAL A 81 -5.87 1.04 15.01
N ILE A 82 -5.65 -0.10 14.35
CA ILE A 82 -6.42 -0.50 13.17
C ILE A 82 -7.84 -0.89 13.54
N VAL A 83 -8.00 -1.92 14.37
CA VAL A 83 -9.31 -2.44 14.78
C VAL A 83 -10.21 -1.39 15.46
N ARG A 84 -9.62 -0.35 16.08
CA ARG A 84 -10.40 0.73 16.72
C ARG A 84 -10.78 1.87 15.78
N ASN A 85 -10.14 1.99 14.62
CA ASN A 85 -10.29 3.16 13.75
C ASN A 85 -10.47 2.76 12.27
N MET A 86 -11.15 1.63 12.01
CA MET A 86 -11.30 1.03 10.68
C MET A 86 -11.65 2.03 9.58
N GLU A 87 -12.62 2.92 9.78
CA GLU A 87 -12.99 3.91 8.77
C GLU A 87 -11.82 4.84 8.41
N ILE A 88 -11.07 5.33 9.40
CA ILE A 88 -9.88 6.16 9.18
C ILE A 88 -8.77 5.36 8.48
N ILE A 89 -8.58 4.10 8.87
CA ILE A 89 -7.57 3.23 8.27
C ILE A 89 -7.92 2.91 6.83
N ASN A 90 -9.17 2.59 6.51
CA ASN A 90 -9.63 2.32 5.15
C ASN A 90 -9.38 3.52 4.21
N ASP A 91 -9.49 4.74 4.73
CA ASP A 91 -9.15 5.98 4.01
C ASP A 91 -7.63 6.16 3.80
N ALA A 92 -6.83 5.80 4.80
CA ALA A 92 -5.37 5.81 4.73
C ALA A 92 -4.86 4.76 3.75
N HIS A 93 -5.38 3.52 3.84
CA HIS A 93 -5.10 2.40 2.95
C HIS A 93 -5.42 2.75 1.49
N LEU A 94 -6.58 3.36 1.20
CA LEU A 94 -6.90 3.77 -0.16
C LEU A 94 -5.88 4.78 -0.71
N THR A 95 -5.44 5.72 0.12
CA THR A 95 -4.41 6.70 -0.26
C THR A 95 -3.07 6.01 -0.52
N ALA A 96 -2.70 5.04 0.31
CA ALA A 96 -1.49 4.23 0.14
C ALA A 96 -1.52 3.41 -1.16
N ALA A 97 -2.60 2.69 -1.40
CA ALA A 97 -2.80 1.90 -2.62
C ALA A 97 -2.76 2.77 -3.89
N GLU A 98 -3.34 3.96 -3.86
CA GLU A 98 -3.25 4.91 -4.98
C GLU A 98 -1.82 5.29 -5.33
N ILE A 99 -1.01 5.64 -4.32
CA ILE A 99 0.38 6.05 -4.51
C ILE A 99 1.23 4.85 -4.96
N GLU A 100 1.08 3.70 -4.29
CA GLU A 100 1.72 2.44 -4.64
C GLU A 100 1.52 2.10 -6.12
N LEU A 101 0.27 2.00 -6.59
CA LEU A 101 -0.01 1.55 -7.95
C LEU A 101 0.37 2.58 -9.02
N ARG A 102 0.31 3.88 -8.71
CA ARG A 102 0.85 4.92 -9.60
C ARG A 102 2.36 4.75 -9.79
N ILE A 103 3.10 4.55 -8.71
CA ILE A 103 4.55 4.36 -8.77
C ILE A 103 4.89 3.06 -9.49
N ALA A 104 4.21 1.95 -9.17
CA ALA A 104 4.45 0.66 -9.81
C ALA A 104 4.15 0.69 -11.32
N ALA A 105 3.07 1.37 -11.73
CA ALA A 105 2.74 1.56 -13.14
C ALA A 105 3.81 2.40 -13.86
N ALA A 106 4.27 3.48 -13.23
CA ALA A 106 5.33 4.33 -13.80
C ALA A 106 6.69 3.62 -13.91
N GLU A 107 7.01 2.71 -12.97
CA GLU A 107 8.16 1.79 -13.04
C GLU A 107 7.93 0.61 -14.02
N ARG A 108 6.84 0.64 -14.81
CA ARG A 108 6.44 -0.40 -15.78
C ARG A 108 6.35 -1.81 -15.17
N LYS A 109 6.00 -1.90 -13.89
CA LYS A 109 5.81 -3.18 -13.18
C LYS A 109 4.39 -3.70 -13.37
N LEU A 110 3.97 -3.85 -14.62
CA LEU A 110 2.61 -4.24 -14.98
C LEU A 110 2.15 -5.57 -14.35
N PRO A 111 2.98 -6.63 -14.22
CA PRO A 111 2.56 -7.84 -13.52
C PRO A 111 2.22 -7.60 -12.05
N TYR A 112 2.95 -6.70 -11.38
CA TYR A 112 2.66 -6.30 -10.01
C TYR A 112 1.34 -5.53 -9.95
N VAL A 113 1.16 -4.54 -10.83
CA VAL A 113 -0.09 -3.76 -10.91
C VAL A 113 -1.30 -4.67 -11.19
N ALA A 114 -1.17 -5.66 -12.07
CA ALA A 114 -2.23 -6.62 -12.36
C ALA A 114 -2.56 -7.51 -11.15
N SER A 115 -1.54 -7.98 -10.41
CA SER A 115 -1.75 -8.73 -9.16
C SER A 115 -2.51 -7.90 -8.13
N ARG A 116 -2.08 -6.65 -7.91
CA ARG A 116 -2.72 -5.74 -6.95
C ARG A 116 -4.09 -5.26 -7.39
N PHE A 117 -4.36 -5.23 -8.70
CA PHE A 117 -5.69 -4.97 -9.21
C PHE A 117 -6.68 -6.06 -8.78
N ALA A 118 -6.27 -7.33 -8.77
CA ALA A 118 -7.11 -8.42 -8.25
C ALA A 118 -7.36 -8.27 -6.73
N ASP A 119 -6.36 -7.82 -5.97
CA ASP A 119 -6.56 -7.51 -4.55
C ASP A 119 -7.57 -6.34 -4.38
N LEU A 120 -7.43 -5.29 -5.19
CA LEU A 120 -8.34 -4.14 -5.20
C LEU A 120 -9.79 -4.53 -5.52
N GLU A 121 -10.02 -5.53 -6.35
CA GLU A 121 -11.36 -6.09 -6.58
C GLU A 121 -11.96 -6.65 -5.29
N SER A 122 -11.18 -7.40 -4.52
CA SER A 122 -11.61 -7.93 -3.23
C SER A 122 -11.86 -6.84 -2.19
N TRP A 123 -11.06 -5.76 -2.19
CA TRP A 123 -11.25 -4.66 -1.26
C TRP A 123 -12.54 -3.89 -1.51
N CYS A 124 -12.99 -3.78 -2.77
CA CYS A 124 -14.28 -3.15 -3.09
C CYS A 124 -15.47 -3.89 -2.45
N GLU A 125 -15.31 -5.18 -2.16
CA GLU A 125 -16.36 -6.04 -1.59
C GLU A 125 -16.27 -6.12 -0.05
N ASP A 126 -15.34 -5.41 0.57
CA ASP A 126 -15.10 -5.52 2.01
C ASP A 126 -16.31 -4.99 2.83
N PRO A 127 -16.90 -5.83 3.70
CA PRO A 127 -18.08 -5.46 4.48
C PRO A 127 -17.79 -4.39 5.56
N LEU A 128 -16.53 -4.11 5.88
CA LEU A 128 -16.12 -3.10 6.84
C LEU A 128 -15.98 -1.70 6.21
N LEU A 129 -16.13 -1.57 4.89
CA LEU A 129 -16.20 -0.27 4.22
C LEU A 129 -17.57 0.38 4.38
N THR A 130 -17.57 1.70 4.57
CA THR A 130 -18.78 2.51 4.38
C THR A 130 -19.14 2.60 2.90
N GLU A 131 -20.39 2.96 2.58
CA GLU A 131 -20.83 3.11 1.18
C GLU A 131 -20.01 4.17 0.42
N ASP A 132 -19.67 5.28 1.08
CA ASP A 132 -18.82 6.33 0.51
C ASP A 132 -17.40 5.80 0.23
N GLN A 133 -16.87 4.93 1.09
CA GLN A 133 -15.57 4.30 0.87
C GLN A 133 -15.62 3.33 -0.29
N LYS A 134 -16.63 2.45 -0.37
CA LYS A 134 -16.81 1.53 -1.50
C LYS A 134 -16.80 2.27 -2.83
N ALA A 135 -17.58 3.35 -2.94
CA ALA A 135 -17.61 4.19 -4.14
C ALA A 135 -16.23 4.77 -4.51
N ARG A 136 -15.42 5.15 -3.51
CA ARG A 136 -14.05 5.65 -3.75
C ARG A 136 -13.09 4.53 -4.18
N TYR A 137 -13.19 3.34 -3.61
CA TYR A 137 -12.42 2.16 -4.04
C TYR A 137 -12.80 1.74 -5.47
N GLU A 138 -14.09 1.70 -5.80
CA GLU A 138 -14.57 1.41 -7.15
C GLU A 138 -14.06 2.43 -8.16
N SER A 139 -14.16 3.72 -7.84
CA SER A 139 -13.62 4.79 -8.68
C SER A 139 -12.10 4.63 -8.89
N PHE A 140 -11.37 4.21 -7.87
CA PHE A 140 -9.94 3.91 -7.99
C PHE A 140 -9.69 2.70 -8.89
N ARG A 141 -10.43 1.61 -8.70
CA ARG A 141 -10.37 0.40 -9.53
C ARG A 141 -10.59 0.73 -11.01
N GLU A 142 -11.57 1.56 -11.34
CA GLU A 142 -11.81 1.99 -12.73
C GLU A 142 -10.60 2.70 -13.33
N ARG A 143 -9.93 3.57 -12.57
CA ARG A 143 -8.69 4.25 -13.01
C ARG A 143 -7.58 3.24 -13.29
N VAL A 144 -7.35 2.28 -12.39
CA VAL A 144 -6.30 1.25 -12.55
C VAL A 144 -6.59 0.37 -13.77
N SER A 145 -7.85 -0.03 -13.97
CA SER A 145 -8.27 -0.78 -15.15
C SER A 145 -7.96 -0.03 -16.45
N GLY A 146 -8.18 1.29 -16.46
CA GLY A 146 -7.81 2.16 -17.57
C GLY A 146 -6.30 2.18 -17.86
N TRP A 147 -5.45 2.15 -16.82
CA TRP A 147 -3.99 2.08 -17.00
C TRP A 147 -3.57 0.76 -17.66
N LEU A 148 -4.10 -0.37 -17.18
CA LEU A 148 -3.78 -1.70 -17.71
C LEU A 148 -4.22 -1.86 -19.18
N ARG A 149 -5.38 -1.31 -19.57
CA ARG A 149 -5.84 -1.34 -20.97
C ARG A 149 -4.91 -0.56 -21.90
N LYS A 150 -4.56 0.67 -21.55
CA LYS A 150 -3.65 1.50 -22.36
C LYS A 150 -2.29 0.83 -22.55
N SER A 151 -1.75 0.24 -21.49
CA SER A 151 -0.48 -0.49 -21.58
C SER A 151 -0.58 -1.75 -22.46
N ALA A 152 -1.73 -2.41 -22.53
CA ALA A 152 -1.93 -3.54 -23.45
C ALA A 152 -1.99 -3.08 -24.91
N GLU A 153 -2.65 -1.96 -25.18
CA GLU A 153 -2.74 -1.36 -26.53
C GLU A 153 -1.34 -0.96 -27.04
N GLU A 154 -0.52 -0.29 -26.23
CA GLU A 154 0.85 0.11 -26.57
C GLU A 154 1.75 -1.09 -26.93
N VAL A 155 1.63 -2.22 -26.22
CA VAL A 155 2.38 -3.45 -26.53
C VAL A 155 1.95 -4.08 -27.85
N THR A 156 0.69 -3.87 -28.27
CA THR A 156 0.16 -4.45 -29.50
C THR A 156 0.56 -3.64 -30.75
N GLU A 157 0.85 -2.35 -30.60
CA GLU A 157 1.33 -1.48 -31.69
C GLU A 157 2.84 -1.59 -31.96
N GLU A 158 3.63 -2.12 -31.02
CA GLU A 158 5.09 -2.31 -31.18
C GLU A 158 5.48 -3.68 -31.78
N LEU A 159 4.51 -4.56 -32.11
CA LEU A 159 4.71 -5.91 -32.69
C LEU A 159 4.30 -5.97 -34.17
#